data_AF-A0A151E4T0-F1
#
_entry.id   AF-A0A151E4T0-F1
#
_cell.length_a   1.000
_cell.length_b   1.000
_cell.length_c   1.000
_cell.angle_alpha   90.00
_cell.angle_beta   90.00
_cell.angle_gamma   90.00
#
_symmetry.space_group_name_H-M   'P 1'
#
loop_
_entity.id
_entity.type
_entity.pdbx_description
1 polymer ?
#
loop_
_entity_poly.entity_id
_entity_poly.type
_entity_poly.pdbx_seq_one_letter_code
_entity_poly.pdbx_strand_id
1 'polypeptide(L)'
;MKSYRKTAIIVGVLFIIATVASILTIAILGSTLETPLNHITIIENEYQIDLTVLLWLILAVSVTGIGVMMYPILKKYNEGLALGYIGFRLTESICIIISTITLLSILTLSQDYASGTFDTTNYQSMGLLLLALQNWSFEIGTLVFLGLGGLFLYYPLYELKLVPRILSIWGIIGAACVILYGVLSVFGLTADSITLNLLAAPIAIQEMVFAVWLIVKGFFSIS
;
A
#
# COMPACT_ATOMS: atom_id res chain seq x y z
N MET A 1 -9.90 -28.96 -11.11
CA MET A 1 -10.45 -28.07 -10.06
C MET A 1 -10.74 -26.66 -10.59
N LYS A 2 -11.86 -26.46 -11.30
CA LYS A 2 -12.35 -25.13 -11.72
C LYS A 2 -12.67 -24.19 -10.53
N SER A 3 -12.66 -24.70 -9.29
CA SER A 3 -13.25 -24.09 -8.10
C SER A 3 -12.65 -22.75 -7.66
N TYR A 4 -11.34 -22.50 -7.84
CA TYR A 4 -10.71 -21.20 -7.48
C TYR A 4 -10.17 -20.43 -8.68
N ARG A 5 -10.48 -20.85 -9.91
CA ARG A 5 -9.97 -20.15 -11.10
C ARG A 5 -10.46 -18.71 -11.15
N LYS A 6 -11.75 -18.47 -10.84
CA LYS A 6 -12.32 -17.13 -10.75
C LYS A 6 -11.67 -16.31 -9.64
N THR A 7 -11.48 -16.89 -8.46
CA THR A 7 -10.78 -16.25 -7.34
C THR A 7 -9.37 -15.83 -7.72
N ALA A 8 -8.59 -16.70 -8.38
CA ALA A 8 -7.25 -16.38 -8.83
C ALA A 8 -7.24 -15.18 -9.80
N ILE A 9 -8.15 -15.15 -10.78
CA ILE A 9 -8.27 -14.01 -11.71
C ILE A 9 -8.59 -12.73 -10.94
N ILE A 10 -9.59 -12.76 -10.06
CA ILE A 10 -10.00 -11.58 -9.29
C ILE A 10 -8.85 -11.08 -8.44
N VAL A 11 -8.18 -11.96 -7.70
CA VAL A 11 -7.01 -11.60 -6.87
C VAL A 11 -5.91 -10.99 -7.71
N GLY A 12 -5.56 -11.59 -8.85
CA GLY A 12 -4.54 -11.03 -9.74
C GLY A 12 -4.92 -9.65 -10.30
N VAL A 13 -6.18 -9.45 -10.70
CA VAL A 13 -6.67 -8.15 -11.16
C VAL A 13 -6.61 -7.11 -10.05
N LEU A 14 -7.01 -7.47 -8.82
CA LEU A 14 -6.95 -6.55 -7.68
C LEU A 14 -5.51 -6.15 -7.33
N PHE A 15 -4.53 -7.06 -7.42
CA PHE A 15 -3.11 -6.72 -7.26
C PHE A 15 -2.67 -5.69 -8.30
N ILE A 16 -3.01 -5.90 -9.58
CA ILE A 16 -2.68 -4.94 -10.66
C ILE A 16 -3.33 -3.58 -10.39
N ILE A 17 -4.62 -3.55 -10.05
CA ILE A 17 -5.33 -2.30 -9.74
C ILE A 17 -4.66 -1.57 -8.57
N ALA A 18 -4.36 -2.29 -7.48
CA ALA A 18 -3.68 -1.72 -6.31
C ALA A 18 -2.34 -1.09 -6.70
N THR A 19 -1.45 -1.85 -7.36
CA THR A 19 -0.12 -1.36 -7.73
C THR A 19 -0.18 -0.21 -8.73
N VAL A 20 -1.04 -0.29 -9.75
CA VAL A 20 -1.21 0.80 -10.72
C VAL A 20 -1.73 2.06 -10.03
N ALA A 21 -2.75 1.94 -9.17
CA ALA A 21 -3.26 3.08 -8.41
C ALA A 21 -2.15 3.72 -7.56
N SER A 22 -1.38 2.92 -6.82
CA SER A 22 -0.25 3.40 -6.02
C SER A 22 0.78 4.14 -6.88
N ILE A 23 1.25 3.55 -7.99
CA ILE A 23 2.27 4.18 -8.85
C ILE A 23 1.76 5.48 -9.48
N LEU A 24 0.51 5.50 -9.95
CA LEU A 24 -0.07 6.71 -10.56
C LEU A 24 -0.10 7.88 -9.57
N THR A 25 -0.39 7.62 -8.29
CA THR A 25 -0.42 8.69 -7.27
C THR A 25 0.93 9.37 -7.08
N ILE A 26 2.05 8.67 -7.27
CA ILE A 26 3.39 9.28 -7.19
C ILE A 26 3.57 10.33 -8.29
N ALA A 27 3.16 10.00 -9.52
CA ALA A 27 3.28 10.91 -10.67
C ALA A 27 2.28 12.07 -10.60
N ILE A 28 1.06 11.83 -10.10
CA ILE A 28 0.00 12.84 -10.01
C ILE A 28 0.30 13.84 -8.89
N LEU A 29 0.72 13.36 -7.72
CA LEU A 29 0.96 14.23 -6.57
C LEU A 29 2.27 15.02 -6.73
N GLY A 30 3.28 14.44 -7.39
CA GLY A 30 4.54 15.13 -7.72
C GLY A 30 5.17 15.85 -6.53
N SER A 31 5.55 17.11 -6.73
CA SER A 31 6.11 18.00 -5.70
C SER A 31 5.06 18.85 -4.98
N THR A 32 3.79 18.45 -4.96
CA THR A 32 2.70 19.27 -4.38
C THR A 32 2.82 19.43 -2.86
N LEU A 33 3.44 18.48 -2.17
CA LEU A 33 3.56 18.45 -0.70
C LEU A 33 4.99 18.74 -0.21
N GLU A 34 5.68 19.70 -0.82
CA GLU A 34 7.00 20.15 -0.36
C GLU A 34 6.92 20.97 0.94
N THR A 35 8.02 20.96 1.70
CA THR A 35 8.17 21.78 2.91
C THR A 35 9.11 22.96 2.65
N PRO A 36 8.79 24.17 3.12
CA PRO A 36 7.56 24.58 3.81
C PRO A 36 6.33 24.49 2.89
N LEU A 37 5.16 24.15 3.47
CA LEU A 37 3.95 23.93 2.68
C LEU A 37 3.54 25.22 1.97
N ASN A 38 3.24 25.11 0.68
CA ASN A 38 2.80 26.22 -0.14
C ASN A 38 1.31 26.07 -0.48
N HIS A 39 0.46 26.85 0.21
CA HIS A 39 -0.98 26.84 0.00
C HIS A 39 -1.38 27.16 -1.45
N ILE A 40 -0.63 28.01 -2.17
CA ILE A 40 -0.93 28.35 -3.56
C ILE A 40 -0.76 27.11 -4.43
N THR A 41 0.40 26.43 -4.33
CA THR A 41 0.66 25.18 -5.06
C THR A 41 -0.39 24.12 -4.75
N ILE A 42 -0.80 23.99 -3.49
CA ILE A 42 -1.79 22.99 -3.07
C ILE A 42 -3.17 23.30 -3.68
N ILE A 43 -3.63 24.55 -3.62
CA ILE A 43 -4.93 24.96 -4.16
C ILE A 43 -4.94 24.86 -5.70
N GLU A 44 -3.87 25.30 -6.37
CA GLU A 44 -3.76 25.20 -7.83
C GLU A 44 -3.79 23.75 -8.33
N ASN A 45 -3.35 22.79 -7.50
CA ASN A 45 -3.34 21.37 -7.80
C ASN A 45 -4.48 20.58 -7.12
N GLU A 46 -5.58 21.24 -6.71
CA GLU A 46 -6.74 20.61 -6.07
C GLU A 46 -7.25 19.37 -6.84
N TYR A 47 -7.35 19.47 -8.17
CA TYR A 47 -7.76 18.33 -9.00
C TYR A 47 -6.81 17.12 -8.92
N GLN A 48 -5.50 17.35 -8.81
CA GLN A 48 -4.52 16.27 -8.65
C GLN A 48 -4.64 15.62 -7.27
N ILE A 49 -4.96 16.41 -6.25
CA ILE A 49 -5.22 15.92 -4.90
C ILE A 49 -6.48 15.06 -4.88
N ASP A 50 -7.58 15.51 -5.47
CA ASP A 50 -8.83 14.75 -5.57
C ASP A 50 -8.64 13.42 -6.32
N LEU A 51 -7.90 13.46 -7.43
CA LEU A 51 -7.58 12.25 -8.18
C LEU A 51 -6.70 11.28 -7.36
N THR A 52 -5.74 11.81 -6.60
CA THR A 52 -4.90 11.01 -5.70
C THR A 52 -5.73 10.35 -4.61
N VAL A 53 -6.64 11.09 -4.01
CA VAL A 53 -7.60 10.59 -3.01
C VAL A 53 -8.43 9.44 -3.58
N LEU A 54 -8.99 9.60 -4.78
CA LEU A 54 -9.76 8.55 -5.43
C LEU A 54 -8.94 7.28 -5.67
N LEU A 55 -7.70 7.43 -6.15
CA LEU A 55 -6.79 6.31 -6.39
C LEU A 55 -6.38 5.60 -5.10
N TRP A 56 -6.13 6.33 -4.00
CA TRP A 56 -5.86 5.71 -2.70
C TRP A 56 -7.06 4.98 -2.11
N LEU A 57 -8.28 5.46 -2.33
CA LEU A 57 -9.49 4.72 -1.97
C LEU A 57 -9.64 3.42 -2.77
N ILE A 58 -9.39 3.48 -4.09
CA ILE A 58 -9.36 2.28 -4.95
C ILE A 58 -8.29 1.29 -4.49
N LEU A 59 -7.10 1.79 -4.13
CA LEU A 59 -6.02 1.00 -3.57
C LEU A 59 -6.46 0.30 -2.28
N ALA A 60 -7.01 1.03 -1.31
CA ALA A 60 -7.46 0.47 -0.02
C ALA A 60 -8.52 -0.62 -0.21
N VAL A 61 -9.51 -0.39 -1.08
CA VAL A 61 -10.55 -1.39 -1.39
C VAL A 61 -9.94 -2.61 -2.08
N SER A 62 -8.97 -2.42 -2.98
CA SER A 62 -8.31 -3.52 -3.68
C SER A 62 -7.50 -4.39 -2.73
N VAL A 63 -6.73 -3.79 -1.84
CA VAL A 63 -5.94 -4.47 -0.80
C VAL A 63 -6.85 -5.28 0.13
N THR A 64 -7.93 -4.68 0.62
CA THR A 64 -8.94 -5.38 1.43
C THR A 64 -9.56 -6.55 0.66
N GLY A 65 -9.93 -6.31 -0.61
CA GLY A 65 -10.51 -7.32 -1.49
C GLY A 65 -9.59 -8.52 -1.71
N ILE A 66 -8.29 -8.30 -1.87
CA ILE A 66 -7.28 -9.38 -1.96
C ILE A 66 -7.31 -10.22 -0.68
N GLY A 67 -7.29 -9.57 0.49
CA GLY A 67 -7.40 -10.21 1.81
C GLY A 67 -8.58 -11.18 1.89
N VAL A 68 -9.77 -10.65 1.63
CA VAL A 68 -11.04 -11.39 1.67
C VAL A 68 -11.06 -12.55 0.67
N MET A 69 -10.61 -12.31 -0.57
CA MET A 69 -10.66 -13.30 -1.63
C MET A 69 -9.67 -14.45 -1.43
N MET A 70 -8.54 -14.21 -0.77
CA MET A 70 -7.56 -15.24 -0.44
C MET A 70 -7.94 -16.09 0.77
N TYR A 71 -8.82 -15.60 1.66
CA TYR A 71 -9.20 -16.30 2.88
C TYR A 71 -9.64 -17.76 2.70
N PRO A 72 -10.56 -18.09 1.76
CA PRO A 72 -11.01 -19.47 1.59
C PRO A 72 -9.91 -20.42 1.10
N ILE A 73 -8.82 -19.88 0.55
CA ILE A 73 -7.66 -20.63 0.07
C ILE A 73 -6.68 -20.82 1.23
N LEU A 74 -6.30 -19.74 1.92
CA LEU A 74 -5.32 -19.79 3.01
C LEU A 74 -5.84 -20.58 4.22
N LYS A 75 -7.15 -20.53 4.52
CA LYS A 75 -7.72 -21.26 5.65
C LYS A 75 -7.59 -22.78 5.54
N LYS A 76 -7.33 -23.31 4.33
CA LYS A 76 -7.06 -24.73 4.12
C LYS A 76 -5.71 -25.17 4.66
N TYR A 77 -4.76 -24.26 4.75
CA TYR A 77 -3.48 -24.50 5.40
C TYR A 77 -3.62 -24.32 6.91
N ASN A 78 -4.05 -23.14 7.34
CA ASN A 78 -4.21 -22.78 8.74
C ASN A 78 -5.17 -21.60 8.86
N GLU A 79 -6.24 -21.75 9.66
CA GLU A 79 -7.25 -20.71 9.83
C GLU A 79 -6.73 -19.47 10.55
N GLY A 80 -5.91 -19.64 11.60
CA GLY A 80 -5.30 -18.52 12.32
C GLY A 80 -4.39 -17.68 11.42
N LEU A 81 -3.61 -18.33 10.55
CA LEU A 81 -2.77 -17.65 9.56
C LEU A 81 -3.63 -16.91 8.52
N ALA A 82 -4.71 -17.54 8.03
CA ALA A 82 -5.64 -16.89 7.10
C ALA A 82 -6.31 -15.64 7.70
N LEU A 83 -6.71 -15.70 8.98
CA LEU A 83 -7.23 -14.55 9.72
C LEU A 83 -6.16 -13.48 9.90
N GLY A 84 -4.92 -13.87 10.22
CA GLY A 84 -3.79 -12.95 10.29
C GLY A 84 -3.55 -12.21 8.97
N TYR A 85 -3.63 -12.92 7.84
CA TYR A 85 -3.50 -12.30 6.50
C TYR A 85 -4.57 -11.22 6.25
N ILE A 86 -5.84 -11.53 6.53
CA ILE A 86 -6.91 -10.52 6.44
C ILE A 86 -6.61 -9.35 7.38
N GLY A 87 -6.23 -9.65 8.63
CA GLY A 87 -5.92 -8.63 9.63
C GLY A 87 -4.89 -7.63 9.14
N PHE A 88 -3.77 -8.10 8.60
CA PHE A 88 -2.75 -7.21 8.05
C PHE A 88 -3.23 -6.43 6.82
N ARG A 89 -3.98 -7.05 5.90
CA ARG A 89 -4.53 -6.34 4.73
C ARG A 89 -5.56 -5.27 5.12
N LEU A 90 -6.35 -5.50 6.16
CA LEU A 90 -7.27 -4.50 6.69
C LEU A 90 -6.52 -3.36 7.37
N THR A 91 -5.51 -3.64 8.20
CA THR A 91 -4.70 -2.60 8.85
C THR A 91 -3.97 -1.74 7.82
N GLU A 92 -3.37 -2.36 6.79
CA GLU A 92 -2.77 -1.67 5.65
C GLU A 92 -3.78 -0.71 4.99
N SER A 93 -4.99 -1.21 4.71
CA SER A 93 -6.07 -0.41 4.09
C SER A 93 -6.51 0.75 4.97
N ILE A 94 -6.57 0.56 6.30
CA ILE A 94 -6.90 1.62 7.25
C ILE A 94 -5.82 2.72 7.24
N CYS A 95 -4.54 2.35 7.20
CA CYS A 95 -3.44 3.31 7.12
C CYS A 95 -3.46 4.12 5.80
N ILE A 96 -3.84 3.48 4.69
CA ILE A 96 -4.06 4.19 3.41
C ILE A 96 -5.23 5.19 3.54
N ILE A 97 -6.32 4.82 4.20
CA ILE A 97 -7.46 5.72 4.46
C ILE A 97 -7.04 6.90 5.34
N ILE A 98 -6.22 6.68 6.38
CA ILE A 98 -5.68 7.77 7.20
C ILE A 98 -4.83 8.73 6.34
N SER A 99 -3.97 8.20 5.47
CA SER A 99 -3.17 8.99 4.52
C SER A 99 -4.05 9.81 3.57
N THR A 100 -5.19 9.24 3.16
CA THR A 100 -6.18 9.90 2.31
C THR A 100 -6.87 11.06 3.03
N ILE A 101 -7.34 10.85 4.26
CA ILE A 101 -8.01 11.88 5.06
C ILE A 101 -7.05 13.01 5.41
N THR A 102 -5.79 12.69 5.71
CA THR A 102 -4.76 13.70 6.00
C THR A 102 -4.46 14.56 4.77
N LEU A 103 -4.41 13.98 3.56
CA LEU A 103 -4.25 14.74 2.33
C LEU A 103 -5.40 15.73 2.09
N LEU A 104 -6.65 15.29 2.24
CA LEU A 104 -7.81 16.18 2.16
C LEU A 104 -7.76 17.29 3.22
N SER A 105 -7.35 16.94 4.45
CA SER A 105 -7.19 17.91 5.53
C SER A 105 -6.15 18.98 5.20
N ILE A 106 -5.05 18.63 4.51
CA ILE A 106 -4.03 19.59 4.07
C ILE A 106 -4.60 20.56 3.01
N LEU A 107 -5.44 20.06 2.09
CA LEU A 107 -6.12 20.89 1.11
C LEU A 107 -7.09 21.87 1.81
N THR A 108 -7.95 21.38 2.70
CA THR A 108 -8.86 22.24 3.48
C THR A 108 -8.10 23.28 4.30
N LEU A 109 -7.02 22.88 4.98
CA LEU A 109 -6.17 23.80 5.74
C LEU A 109 -5.56 24.90 4.85
N SER A 110 -5.20 24.56 3.61
CA SER A 110 -4.65 25.52 2.64
C SER A 110 -5.71 26.51 2.15
N GLN A 111 -6.94 26.04 1.90
CA GLN A 111 -8.09 26.88 1.54
C GLN A 111 -8.49 27.82 2.70
N ASP A 112 -8.50 27.32 3.95
CA ASP A 112 -8.81 28.12 5.13
C ASP A 112 -7.74 29.18 5.43
N TYR A 113 -6.47 28.86 5.17
CA TYR A 113 -5.40 29.85 5.25
C TYR A 113 -5.58 30.94 4.17
N ALA A 114 -5.91 30.57 2.94
CA ALA A 114 -6.17 31.52 1.86
C ALA A 114 -7.36 32.46 2.13
N SER A 115 -8.35 32.00 2.91
CA SER A 115 -9.50 32.81 3.33
C SER A 115 -9.21 33.73 4.53
N GLY A 116 -8.00 33.65 5.12
CA GLY A 116 -7.58 34.45 6.26
C GLY A 116 -8.01 33.90 7.62
N THR A 117 -8.42 32.62 7.69
CA THR A 117 -8.85 31.97 8.94
C THR A 117 -7.68 31.70 9.90
N PHE A 118 -6.51 31.39 9.35
CA PHE A 118 -5.29 31.07 10.11
C PHE A 118 -4.16 32.05 9.79
N ASP A 119 -3.27 32.29 10.75
CA ASP A 119 -1.99 32.95 10.49
C ASP A 119 -0.95 31.96 9.93
N THR A 120 0.16 32.49 9.42
CA THR A 120 1.21 31.68 8.77
C THR A 120 1.82 30.65 9.73
N THR A 121 1.97 31.01 11.01
CA THR A 121 2.57 30.13 12.03
C THR A 121 1.68 28.93 12.31
N ASN A 122 0.38 29.13 12.47
CA ASN A 122 -0.58 28.05 12.69
C ASN A 122 -0.72 27.17 11.45
N TYR A 123 -0.80 27.77 10.26
CA TYR A 123 -0.84 27.03 8.99
C TYR A 123 0.37 26.07 8.85
N GLN A 124 1.59 26.58 9.04
CA GLN A 124 2.79 25.75 8.92
C GLN A 124 2.86 24.68 10.02
N SER A 125 2.50 25.01 11.27
CA SER A 125 2.57 24.05 12.37
C SER A 125 1.57 22.89 12.20
N MET A 126 0.32 23.21 11.83
CA MET A 126 -0.72 22.21 11.57
C MET A 126 -0.40 21.40 10.31
N GLY A 127 0.08 22.06 9.27
CA GLY A 127 0.47 21.41 8.02
C GLY A 127 1.63 20.42 8.21
N LEU A 128 2.66 20.78 8.98
CA LEU A 128 3.76 19.87 9.32
C LEU A 128 3.27 18.64 10.12
N LEU A 129 2.33 18.83 11.05
CA LEU A 129 1.75 17.72 11.81
C LEU A 129 0.96 16.76 10.90
N LEU A 130 0.15 17.31 9.98
CA LEU A 130 -0.62 16.53 9.02
C LEU A 130 0.30 15.78 8.04
N LEU A 131 1.36 16.43 7.57
CA LEU A 131 2.35 15.81 6.69
C LEU A 131 3.09 14.68 7.42
N ALA A 132 3.46 14.88 8.68
CA ALA A 132 4.06 13.83 9.50
C ALA A 132 3.10 12.64 9.69
N LEU A 133 1.82 12.90 9.99
CA LEU A 133 0.80 11.85 10.09
C LEU A 133 0.64 11.07 8.78
N GLN A 134 0.62 11.76 7.64
CA GLN A 134 0.57 11.13 6.33
C GLN A 134 1.79 10.24 6.08
N ASN A 135 3.01 10.78 6.29
CA ASN A 135 4.26 10.07 6.07
C ASN A 135 4.35 8.80 6.94
N TRP A 136 4.03 8.90 8.23
CA TRP A 136 4.05 7.73 9.12
C TRP A 136 2.96 6.71 8.81
N SER A 137 1.78 7.17 8.37
CA SER A 137 0.71 6.28 7.91
C SER A 137 1.11 5.51 6.65
N PHE A 138 1.92 6.10 5.78
CA PHE A 138 2.46 5.41 4.62
C PHE A 138 3.62 4.47 4.99
N GLU A 139 4.69 4.99 5.59
CA GLU A 139 5.92 4.25 5.81
C GLU A 139 5.78 3.10 6.80
N ILE A 140 5.24 3.37 8.00
CA ILE A 140 5.02 2.31 8.99
C ILE A 140 3.69 1.62 8.69
N GLY A 141 2.62 2.40 8.57
CA GLY A 141 1.28 1.86 8.40
C GLY A 141 1.17 1.01 7.14
N THR A 142 1.41 1.58 5.98
CA THR A 142 1.17 0.85 4.72
C THR A 142 2.27 -0.18 4.46
N LEU A 143 3.55 0.21 4.50
CA LEU A 143 4.64 -0.67 4.01
C LEU A 143 4.97 -1.84 4.97
N VAL A 144 4.94 -1.63 6.29
CA VAL A 144 5.20 -2.72 7.23
C VAL A 144 4.04 -3.73 7.23
N PHE A 145 2.80 -3.26 7.23
CA PHE A 145 1.64 -4.16 7.16
C PHE A 145 1.50 -4.85 5.79
N LEU A 146 1.88 -4.18 4.70
CA LEU A 146 2.03 -4.81 3.37
C LEU A 146 3.01 -6.00 3.46
N GLY A 147 4.19 -5.79 4.04
CA GLY A 147 5.19 -6.85 4.18
C GLY A 147 4.75 -7.98 5.11
N LEU A 148 4.13 -7.67 6.25
CA LEU A 148 3.58 -8.70 7.15
C LEU A 148 2.47 -9.52 6.45
N GLY A 149 1.59 -8.83 5.72
CA GLY A 149 0.61 -9.48 4.84
C GLY A 149 1.28 -10.36 3.79
N GLY A 150 2.36 -9.90 3.17
CA GLY A 150 3.17 -10.67 2.23
C GLY A 150 3.72 -11.96 2.83
N LEU A 151 4.28 -11.93 4.04
CA LEU A 151 4.75 -13.15 4.72
C LEU A 151 3.61 -14.14 4.97
N PHE A 152 2.46 -13.65 5.43
CA PHE A 152 1.25 -14.44 5.70
C PHE A 152 0.58 -14.94 4.41
N LEU A 153 0.87 -14.33 3.26
CA LEU A 153 0.43 -14.82 1.96
C LEU A 153 1.38 -15.89 1.42
N TYR A 154 2.66 -15.56 1.32
CA TYR A 154 3.63 -16.36 0.57
C TYR A 154 4.09 -17.61 1.30
N TYR A 155 4.07 -17.63 2.64
CA TYR A 155 4.43 -18.82 3.41
C TYR A 155 3.46 -19.99 3.15
N PRO A 156 2.12 -19.86 3.29
CA PRO A 156 1.20 -20.94 2.92
C PRO A 156 1.27 -21.32 1.44
N LEU A 157 1.49 -20.34 0.54
CA LEU A 157 1.63 -20.61 -0.89
C LEU A 157 2.86 -21.48 -1.18
N TYR A 158 3.95 -21.29 -0.45
CA TYR A 158 5.16 -22.11 -0.51
C TYR A 158 4.92 -23.53 0.01
N GLU A 159 4.33 -23.64 1.20
CA GLU A 159 4.08 -24.92 1.88
C GLU A 159 3.10 -25.81 1.10
N LEU A 160 1.96 -25.25 0.69
CA LEU A 160 0.96 -25.96 -0.09
C LEU A 160 1.32 -26.08 -1.58
N LYS A 161 2.46 -25.51 -2.01
CA LYS A 161 2.89 -25.45 -3.42
C LYS A 161 1.78 -24.96 -4.34
N LEU A 162 1.02 -23.95 -3.91
CA LEU A 162 -0.12 -23.40 -4.67
C LEU A 162 0.33 -22.63 -5.91
N VAL A 163 1.58 -22.19 -5.96
CA VAL A 163 2.26 -21.57 -7.10
C VAL A 163 3.71 -22.07 -7.13
N PRO A 164 4.52 -21.79 -8.18
CA PRO A 164 5.92 -22.18 -8.21
C PRO A 164 6.67 -21.69 -6.98
N ARG A 165 7.46 -22.56 -6.34
CA ARG A 165 8.18 -22.24 -5.09
C ARG A 165 9.05 -20.99 -5.20
N ILE A 166 9.68 -20.78 -6.36
CA ILE A 166 10.51 -19.61 -6.62
C ILE A 166 9.70 -18.32 -6.45
N LEU A 167 8.44 -18.31 -6.91
CA LEU A 167 7.56 -17.15 -6.81
C LEU A 167 7.19 -16.84 -5.37
N SER A 168 6.94 -17.86 -4.55
CA SER A 168 6.68 -17.69 -3.11
C SER A 168 7.93 -17.26 -2.35
N ILE A 169 9.10 -17.85 -2.61
CA ILE A 169 10.37 -17.45 -1.96
C ILE A 169 10.70 -16.00 -2.29
N TRP A 170 10.55 -15.60 -3.55
CA TRP A 170 10.74 -14.21 -3.95
C TRP A 170 9.79 -13.27 -3.21
N GLY A 171 8.52 -13.67 -3.06
CA GLY A 171 7.54 -12.89 -2.29
C GLY A 171 7.92 -12.75 -0.82
N ILE A 172 8.43 -13.82 -0.19
CA ILE A 172 8.94 -13.78 1.20
C ILE A 172 10.14 -12.83 1.32
N ILE A 173 11.08 -12.89 0.39
CA ILE A 173 12.25 -11.99 0.39
C ILE A 173 11.79 -10.53 0.21
N GLY A 174 10.91 -10.25 -0.75
CA GLY A 174 10.38 -8.91 -0.95
C GLY A 174 9.62 -8.38 0.27
N ALA A 175 8.82 -9.23 0.90
CA ALA A 175 8.11 -8.90 2.13
C ALA A 175 9.08 -8.56 3.28
N ALA A 176 10.16 -9.32 3.45
CA ALA A 176 11.19 -9.01 4.43
C ALA A 176 11.93 -7.69 4.13
N CYS A 177 12.24 -7.42 2.85
CA CYS A 177 12.87 -6.17 2.44
C CYS A 177 11.99 -4.94 2.73
N VAL A 178 10.69 -5.00 2.44
CA VAL A 178 9.79 -3.86 2.68
C VAL A 178 9.50 -3.63 4.17
N ILE A 179 9.46 -4.70 4.98
CA ILE A 179 9.42 -4.58 6.46
C ILE A 179 10.69 -3.89 6.94
N LEU A 180 11.86 -4.32 6.45
CA LEU A 180 13.14 -3.72 6.83
C LEU A 180 13.17 -2.24 6.45
N TYR A 181 12.68 -1.87 5.27
CA TYR A 181 12.55 -0.47 4.86
C TYR A 181 11.73 0.33 5.86
N GLY A 182 10.51 -0.11 6.19
CA GLY A 182 9.63 0.60 7.13
C GLY A 182 10.21 0.68 8.55
N VAL A 183 10.94 -0.34 9.00
CA VAL A 183 11.64 -0.29 10.30
C VAL A 183 12.80 0.70 10.28
N LEU A 184 13.60 0.72 9.21
CA LEU A 184 14.72 1.67 9.07
C LEU A 184 14.23 3.12 8.97
N SER A 185 13.04 3.35 8.43
CA SER A 185 12.46 4.69 8.33
C SER A 185 12.12 5.29 9.70
N VAL A 186 11.74 4.45 10.67
CA VAL A 186 11.56 4.86 12.08
C VAL A 186 12.84 5.48 12.67
N PHE A 187 14.01 4.99 12.23
CA PHE A 187 15.30 5.51 12.67
C PHE A 187 15.81 6.70 11.83
N GLY A 188 15.00 7.19 10.89
CA GLY A 188 15.36 8.29 9.99
C GLY A 188 16.43 7.93 8.95
N LEU A 189 16.65 6.64 8.69
CA LEU A 189 17.75 6.19 7.84
C LEU A 189 17.40 6.19 6.34
N THR A 190 16.12 6.28 5.99
CA THR A 190 15.63 6.12 4.60
C THR A 190 15.46 7.44 3.85
N ALA A 191 15.28 8.57 4.53
CA ALA A 191 14.83 9.85 3.94
C ALA A 191 15.68 10.32 2.73
N ASP A 192 16.99 10.09 2.77
CA ASP A 192 17.92 10.56 1.71
C ASP A 192 18.61 9.42 0.94
N SER A 193 18.21 8.17 1.16
CA SER A 193 18.94 7.00 0.66
C SER A 193 18.19 6.32 -0.49
N ILE A 194 18.58 6.67 -1.72
CA ILE A 194 18.12 5.99 -2.94
C ILE A 194 18.32 4.47 -2.84
N THR A 195 19.44 4.04 -2.24
CA THR A 195 19.75 2.62 -2.06
C THR A 195 18.77 1.92 -1.13
N LEU A 196 18.31 2.58 -0.06
CA LEU A 196 17.33 1.98 0.85
C LEU A 196 15.93 1.99 0.25
N ASN A 197 15.58 2.98 -0.58
CA ASN A 197 14.31 2.99 -1.30
C ASN A 197 14.16 1.78 -2.24
N LEU A 198 15.27 1.21 -2.73
CA LEU A 198 15.26 -0.03 -3.52
C LEU A 198 14.75 -1.26 -2.75
N LEU A 199 14.68 -1.22 -1.41
CA LEU A 199 14.15 -2.33 -0.61
C LEU A 199 12.65 -2.57 -0.86
N ALA A 200 11.91 -1.58 -1.33
CA ALA A 200 10.50 -1.75 -1.70
C ALA A 200 10.31 -2.36 -3.11
N ALA A 201 11.32 -2.28 -3.98
CA ALA A 201 11.20 -2.73 -5.37
C ALA A 201 10.97 -4.25 -5.52
N PRO A 202 11.64 -5.14 -4.77
CA PRO A 202 11.45 -6.58 -4.91
C PRO A 202 10.00 -7.02 -4.71
N ILE A 203 9.29 -6.49 -3.71
CA ILE A 203 7.89 -6.86 -3.46
C ILE A 203 6.97 -6.30 -4.55
N ALA A 204 7.17 -5.06 -4.98
CA ALA A 204 6.34 -4.43 -6.01
C ALA A 204 6.40 -5.21 -7.34
N ILE A 205 7.61 -5.59 -7.78
CA ILE A 205 7.78 -6.38 -9.00
C ILE A 205 7.22 -7.79 -8.81
N GLN A 206 7.44 -8.39 -7.63
CA GLN A 206 6.98 -9.74 -7.36
C GLN A 206 5.45 -9.84 -7.38
N GLU A 207 4.73 -8.88 -6.80
CA GLU A 207 3.27 -8.86 -6.80
C GLU A 207 2.71 -8.75 -8.22
N MET A 208 3.37 -8.02 -9.13
CA MET A 208 2.99 -7.97 -10.55
C MET A 208 3.20 -9.30 -11.26
N VAL A 209 4.33 -9.97 -11.04
CA VAL A 209 4.56 -11.30 -11.61
C VAL A 209 3.57 -12.32 -11.03
N PHE A 210 3.29 -12.24 -9.73
CA PHE A 210 2.30 -13.08 -9.06
C PHE A 210 0.89 -12.83 -9.60
N ALA A 211 0.49 -11.58 -9.80
CA ALA A 211 -0.80 -11.22 -10.37
C ALA A 211 -0.98 -11.81 -11.78
N VAL A 212 -0.01 -11.61 -12.66
CA VAL A 212 -0.03 -12.18 -14.02
C VAL A 212 -0.07 -13.70 -13.97
N TRP A 213 0.68 -14.33 -13.06
CA TRP A 213 0.64 -15.77 -12.85
C TRP A 213 -0.77 -16.25 -12.47
N LEU A 214 -1.43 -15.60 -11.51
CA LEU A 214 -2.79 -15.96 -11.10
C LEU A 214 -3.81 -15.78 -12.23
N ILE A 215 -3.66 -14.73 -13.04
CA ILE A 215 -4.53 -14.46 -14.18
C ILE A 215 -4.32 -15.50 -15.28
N VAL A 216 -3.10 -15.92 -15.60
CA VAL A 216 -2.82 -16.84 -16.71
C VAL A 216 -2.96 -18.30 -16.31
N LYS A 217 -2.34 -18.69 -15.18
CA LYS A 217 -2.21 -20.09 -14.73
C LYS A 217 -3.11 -20.42 -13.55
N GLY A 218 -3.31 -19.48 -12.62
CA GLY A 218 -4.02 -19.72 -11.37
C GLY A 218 -3.23 -20.58 -10.38
N PHE A 219 -3.93 -21.18 -9.41
CA PHE A 219 -3.34 -22.02 -8.38
C PHE A 219 -3.18 -23.48 -8.83
N PHE A 220 -2.10 -24.13 -8.40
CA PHE A 220 -1.91 -25.56 -8.50
C PHE A 220 -2.87 -26.34 -7.59
N SER A 221 -3.11 -27.61 -7.91
CA SER A 221 -3.94 -28.49 -7.08
C SER A 221 -3.20 -28.87 -5.80
N ILE A 222 -3.90 -28.80 -4.68
CA ILE A 222 -3.46 -29.42 -3.42
C ILE A 222 -3.63 -30.93 -3.63
N SER A 223 -2.52 -31.67 -3.66
CA SER A 223 -2.51 -33.15 -3.69
C SER A 223 -2.82 -33.70 -2.32
#